data_AF-A0A0B7H0P5-F1
#
_entry.id   AF-A0A0B7H0P5-F1
#
_cell.length_a   1.000
_cell.length_b   1.000
_cell.length_c   1.000
_cell.angle_alpha   90.00
_cell.angle_beta   90.00
_cell.angle_gamma   90.00
#
_symmetry.space_group_name_H-M   'P 1'
#
loop_
_entity.id
_entity.type
_entity.pdbx_description
1 polymer ?
#
loop_
_entity_poly.entity_id
_entity_poly.type
_entity_poly.pdbx_seq_one_letter_code
_entity_poly.pdbx_strand_id
1 'polypeptide(L)'
;MKLRTKLNNLLYVTAETKRVDGAEYFRYNEIEAYIDPTLNTFLNLVELGDIYVDFDARTGHNHGTKFRIKSASKIKLYQQHIKV
;
A
#
# COMPACT_ATOMS: atom_id res chain seq x y z
N MET A 1 8.93 -8.67 12.89
CA MET A 1 9.14 -8.06 11.55
C MET A 1 7.90 -7.24 11.18
N LYS A 2 8.05 -5.99 10.72
CA LYS A 2 6.93 -5.05 10.49
C LYS A 2 5.89 -5.54 9.48
N LEU A 3 6.32 -6.30 8.46
CA LEU A 3 5.42 -6.91 7.47
C LEU A 3 4.33 -7.74 8.14
N ARG A 4 4.69 -8.66 9.05
CA ARG A 4 3.71 -9.52 9.73
C ARG A 4 2.98 -8.83 10.89
N THR A 5 3.57 -7.83 11.54
CA THR A 5 2.88 -7.15 12.66
C THR A 5 1.91 -6.06 12.20
N LYS A 6 2.03 -5.56 10.97
CA LYS A 6 1.23 -4.43 10.47
C LYS A 6 0.43 -4.76 9.21
N LEU A 7 0.96 -5.60 8.33
CA LEU A 7 0.38 -5.88 7.02
C LEU A 7 -0.13 -7.32 6.90
N ASN A 8 -0.27 -8.08 7.99
CA ASN A 8 -0.77 -9.46 7.89
C ASN A 8 -2.15 -9.53 7.24
N ASN A 9 -3.02 -8.56 7.57
CA ASN A 9 -4.36 -8.41 7.05
C ASN A 9 -4.54 -6.93 6.66
N LEU A 10 -4.57 -6.64 5.38
CA LEU A 10 -4.77 -5.30 4.84
C LEU A 10 -6.16 -5.18 4.23
N LEU A 11 -6.97 -4.25 4.76
CA LEU A 11 -8.16 -3.76 4.08
C LEU A 11 -7.76 -2.56 3.23
N TYR A 12 -8.00 -2.65 1.93
CA TYR A 12 -7.74 -1.61 0.95
C TYR A 12 -9.07 -1.02 0.51
N VAL A 13 -9.28 0.27 0.78
CA VAL A 13 -10.54 0.96 0.46
C VAL A 13 -10.28 1.92 -0.69
N THR A 14 -11.07 1.80 -1.75
CA THR A 14 -11.07 2.74 -2.87
C THR A 14 -12.14 3.80 -2.61
N ALA A 15 -11.81 5.05 -2.96
CA ALA A 15 -12.75 6.15 -2.90
C ALA A 15 -12.77 6.90 -4.24
N GLU A 16 -13.96 7.28 -4.67
CA GLU A 16 -14.12 8.33 -5.67
C GLU A 16 -13.97 9.69 -4.98
N THR A 17 -13.41 10.68 -5.68
CA THR A 17 -13.24 12.03 -5.15
C THR A 17 -13.96 13.07 -5.99
N LYS A 18 -14.45 14.11 -5.32
CA LYS A 18 -15.06 15.28 -5.96
C LYS A 18 -14.57 16.52 -5.25
N ARG A 19 -14.21 17.57 -5.99
CA ARG A 19 -13.96 18.91 -5.42
C ARG A 19 -15.13 19.84 -5.68
N VAL A 20 -15.63 20.49 -4.64
CA VAL A 20 -16.69 21.50 -4.69
C VAL A 20 -16.29 22.66 -3.78
N ASP A 21 -16.28 23.88 -4.32
CA ASP A 21 -15.98 25.11 -3.57
C ASP A 21 -14.70 25.05 -2.70
N GLY A 22 -13.66 24.41 -3.23
CA GLY A 22 -12.37 24.25 -2.55
C GLY A 22 -12.30 23.10 -1.54
N ALA A 23 -13.42 22.44 -1.23
CA ALA A 23 -13.46 21.24 -0.39
C ALA A 23 -13.37 19.96 -1.23
N GLU A 24 -12.62 18.97 -0.74
CA GLU A 24 -12.52 17.64 -1.34
C GLU A 24 -13.40 16.64 -0.58
N TYR A 25 -14.29 15.98 -1.31
CA TYR A 25 -15.23 14.99 -0.84
C TYR A 25 -14.78 13.60 -1.29
N PHE A 26 -14.96 12.61 -0.41
CA PHE A 26 -14.58 11.22 -0.65
C PHE A 26 -15.81 10.33 -0.52
N ARG A 27 -16.08 9.53 -1.55
CA ARG A 27 -17.08 8.46 -1.51
C ARG A 27 -16.37 7.12 -1.50
N TYR A 28 -16.25 6.52 -0.32
CA TYR A 28 -15.71 5.17 -0.14
C TYR A 28 -16.76 4.16 -0.61
N ASN A 29 -16.46 3.42 -1.67
CA ASN A 29 -17.45 2.58 -2.36
C ASN A 29 -16.97 1.16 -2.66
N GLU A 30 -15.67 0.87 -2.55
CA GLU A 30 -15.13 -0.47 -2.76
C GLU A 30 -14.13 -0.83 -1.67
N ILE A 31 -14.14 -2.11 -1.25
CA ILE A 31 -13.18 -2.64 -0.30
C ILE A 31 -12.61 -3.98 -0.78
N GLU A 32 -11.30 -4.13 -0.66
CA GLU A 32 -10.55 -5.33 -0.97
C GLU A 32 -9.79 -5.78 0.29
N ALA A 33 -9.75 -7.09 0.57
CA ALA A 33 -8.93 -7.65 1.64
C ALA A 33 -7.73 -8.40 1.06
N TYR A 34 -6.54 -8.14 1.61
CA TYR A 34 -5.27 -8.76 1.25
C TYR A 34 -4.66 -9.42 2.48
N ILE A 35 -4.38 -10.72 2.40
CA ILE A 35 -4.04 -11.53 3.58
C ILE A 35 -2.75 -12.32 3.35
N ASP A 36 -1.96 -12.42 4.42
CA ASP A 36 -0.77 -13.25 4.52
C ASP A 36 0.35 -12.88 3.52
N PRO A 37 1.04 -11.74 3.72
CA PRO A 37 2.25 -11.44 2.97
C PRO A 37 3.46 -12.21 3.53
N THR A 38 4.36 -12.65 2.64
CA THR A 38 5.59 -13.34 3.06
C THR A 38 6.83 -12.47 2.85
N LEU A 39 7.86 -12.67 3.67
CA LEU A 39 9.16 -11.99 3.50
C LEU A 39 9.80 -12.35 2.15
N ASN A 40 9.73 -13.61 1.72
CA ASN A 40 10.32 -14.06 0.46
C ASN A 40 9.65 -13.35 -0.74
N THR A 41 8.32 -13.31 -0.76
CA THR A 41 7.58 -12.58 -1.80
C THR A 41 7.93 -11.09 -1.78
N PHE A 42 8.01 -10.48 -0.59
CA PHE A 42 8.41 -9.09 -0.46
C PHE A 42 9.79 -8.81 -1.05
N LEU A 43 10.80 -9.63 -0.73
CA LEU A 43 12.16 -9.48 -1.24
C LEU A 43 12.22 -9.66 -2.76
N ASN A 44 11.53 -10.68 -3.29
CA ASN A 44 11.45 -10.89 -4.75
C ASN A 44 10.83 -9.69 -5.46
N LEU A 45 9.79 -9.07 -4.89
CA LEU A 45 9.18 -7.87 -5.46
C LEU A 45 10.10 -6.64 -5.37
N VAL A 46 10.99 -6.56 -4.38
CA VAL A 46 12.04 -5.53 -4.34
C VAL A 46 13.05 -5.75 -5.48
N GLU A 47 13.52 -6.98 -5.67
CA GLU A 47 14.47 -7.33 -6.73
C GLU A 47 13.91 -7.06 -8.13
N LEU A 48 12.61 -7.32 -8.33
CA LEU A 48 11.91 -7.05 -9.59
C LEU A 48 11.54 -5.56 -9.78
N GLY A 49 11.80 -4.70 -8.79
CA GLY A 49 11.44 -3.28 -8.84
C GLY A 49 9.93 -3.01 -8.75
N ASP A 50 9.14 -3.96 -8.25
CA ASP A 50 7.71 -3.79 -7.95
C ASP A 50 7.50 -3.12 -6.57
N ILE A 51 8.41 -3.38 -5.62
CA ILE A 51 8.55 -2.64 -4.37
C ILE A 51 9.82 -1.80 -4.43
N TYR A 52 9.75 -0.55 -4.01
CA TYR A 52 10.88 0.38 -4.01
C TYR A 52 11.03 1.09 -2.66
N VAL A 53 12.27 1.49 -2.38
CA VAL A 53 12.64 2.23 -1.17
C VAL A 53 12.61 3.72 -1.47
N ASP A 54 11.78 4.44 -0.72
CA ASP A 54 11.59 5.88 -0.83
C ASP A 54 12.22 6.58 0.39
N PHE A 55 13.31 7.30 0.15
CA PHE A 55 13.98 8.14 1.15
C PHE A 55 13.30 9.50 1.24
N ASP A 56 12.20 9.57 2.00
CA ASP A 56 11.39 10.79 2.14
C ASP A 56 11.91 11.66 3.29
N ALA A 57 13.13 12.16 3.11
CA ALA A 57 13.75 13.17 3.96
C ALA A 57 13.92 14.47 3.15
N ARG A 58 13.40 15.58 3.67
CA ARG A 58 13.45 16.92 3.07
C ARG A 58 14.16 17.87 4.01
N THR A 59 14.49 19.07 3.52
CA THR A 59 15.15 20.09 4.35
C THR A 59 14.31 20.40 5.60
N GLY A 60 14.88 20.09 6.77
CA GLY A 60 14.27 20.35 8.08
C GLY A 60 13.28 19.30 8.59
N HIS A 61 12.94 18.25 7.82
CA HIS A 61 12.01 17.23 8.27
C HIS A 61 12.21 15.87 7.59
N ASN A 62 12.27 14.80 8.39
CA ASN A 62 12.39 13.43 7.91
C ASN A 62 11.08 12.66 8.16
N HIS A 63 10.37 12.31 7.08
CA HIS A 63 9.13 11.52 7.16
C HIS A 63 9.39 10.00 7.24
N GLY A 64 10.65 9.59 7.32
CA GLY A 64 11.12 8.21 7.37
C GLY A 64 11.23 7.55 6.01
N THR A 65 12.13 6.57 5.93
CA THR A 65 12.27 5.66 4.78
C THR A 65 11.02 4.79 4.63
N LYS A 66 10.46 4.75 3.42
CA LYS A 66 9.21 4.04 3.11
C LYS A 66 9.48 2.90 2.14
N PHE A 67 8.79 1.79 2.32
CA PHE A 67 8.59 0.81 1.25
C PHE A 67 7.31 1.16 0.53
N ARG A 68 7.39 1.36 -0.78
CA ARG A 68 6.24 1.62 -1.64
C ARG A 68 6.11 0.49 -2.65
N ILE A 69 4.89 0.17 -3.04
CA ILE A 69 4.59 -0.86 -4.03
C ILE A 69 3.82 -0.23 -5.20
N LYS A 70 4.10 -0.65 -6.43
CA LYS A 70 3.28 -0.26 -7.58
C LYS A 70 1.84 -0.75 -7.35
N SER A 71 0.85 0.11 -7.58
CA SER A 71 -0.57 -0.24 -7.32
C SER A 71 -1.01 -1.52 -8.05
N ALA A 72 -0.54 -1.73 -9.28
CA ALA A 72 -0.82 -2.93 -10.07
C ALA A 72 -0.17 -4.20 -9.51
N SER A 73 0.90 -4.08 -8.72
CA SER A 73 1.67 -5.21 -8.17
C SER A 73 1.24 -5.57 -6.74
N LYS A 74 0.34 -4.81 -6.11
CA LYS A 74 -0.09 -5.02 -4.71
C LYS A 74 -0.63 -6.43 -4.46
N ILE A 75 -1.38 -6.98 -5.41
CA ILE A 75 -1.95 -8.34 -5.32
C ILE A 75 -0.86 -9.42 -5.22
N LYS A 76 0.30 -9.19 -5.83
CA LYS A 76 1.41 -10.16 -5.84
C LYS A 76 2.06 -10.33 -4.47
N LEU A 77 1.89 -9.38 -3.55
CA LEU A 77 2.53 -9.41 -2.23
C LEU A 77 1.83 -10.40 -1.27
N TYR A 78 0.57 -10.71 -1.51
CA TYR A 78 -0.29 -11.44 -0.59
C TYR A 78 -0.71 -12.80 -1.16
N GLN A 79 -0.90 -13.79 -0.29
CA GLN A 79 -1.37 -15.11 -0.72
C GLN A 79 -2.86 -15.13 -1.04
N GLN A 80 -3.66 -14.27 -0.40
CA GLN A 80 -5.10 -14.20 -0.61
C GLN A 80 -5.56 -12.77 -0.91
N HIS A 81 -6.52 -12.67 -1.84
CA HIS A 81 -7.19 -11.43 -2.22
C HIS A 81 -8.70 -11.67 -2.32
N ILE A 82 -9.47 -10.92 -1.54
CA ILE A 82 -10.94 -11.00 -1.49
C ILE A 82 -11.49 -9.64 -1.90
N LYS A 83 -12.49 -9.63 -2.78
CA LYS A 83 -13.30 -8.45 -3.10
C LYS A 83 -14.65 -8.60 -2.40
N VAL A 84 -15.09 -7.53 -1.73
CA VAL A 84 -16.37 -7.47 -1.00
C VAL A 84 -17.36 -6.63 -1.80
#